data_AF-A0A674C3Y3-F1
#
_entry.id   AF-A0A674C3Y3-F1
#
_cell.length_a   1.000
_cell.length_b   1.000
_cell.length_c   1.000
_cell.angle_alpha   90.00
_cell.angle_beta   90.00
_cell.angle_gamma   90.00
#
_symmetry.space_group_name_H-M   'P 1'
#
loop_
_entity.id
_entity.type
_entity.pdbx_description
1 polymer ?
#
loop_
_entity_poly.entity_id
_entity_poly.type
_entity_poly.pdbx_seq_one_letter_code
_entity_poly.pdbx_strand_id
1 'polypeptide(L)'
;MASSANANNMNAVRETMDVLLEISRLLNTGLDMESLSICVRLCEQGINPEALSSVIKELRKASDSLKVRPCSGDRDRYLQNRVYRDTIEQG
;
A
#
# COMPACT_ATOMS: atom_id res chain seq x y z
N MET A 1 -23.92 -10.21 31.89
CA MET A 1 -24.27 -8.93 31.21
C MET A 1 -23.08 -8.25 30.51
N ALA A 2 -21.82 -8.52 30.86
CA ALA A 2 -20.66 -7.91 30.18
C ALA A 2 -20.47 -8.34 28.70
N SER A 3 -20.91 -9.55 28.33
CA SER A 3 -20.70 -10.12 26.99
C SER A 3 -21.47 -9.41 25.88
N SER A 4 -22.68 -8.91 26.17
CA SER A 4 -23.54 -8.23 25.19
C SER A 4 -23.05 -6.82 24.87
N ALA A 5 -22.50 -6.10 25.85
CA ALA A 5 -21.91 -4.78 25.63
C ALA A 5 -20.68 -4.84 24.72
N ASN A 6 -19.86 -5.88 24.85
CA ASN A 6 -18.68 -6.07 24.01
C ASN A 6 -19.06 -6.38 22.54
N ALA A 7 -20.13 -7.15 22.32
CA ALA A 7 -20.65 -7.42 20.98
C ALA A 7 -21.18 -6.14 20.31
N ASN A 8 -21.91 -5.29 21.05
CA ASN A 8 -22.38 -4.01 20.52
C ASN A 8 -21.22 -3.07 20.16
N ASN A 9 -20.15 -3.05 20.96
CA ASN A 9 -18.97 -2.24 20.67
C ASN A 9 -18.26 -2.69 19.37
N MET A 10 -18.10 -4.00 19.17
CA MET A 10 -17.49 -4.54 17.94
C MET A 10 -18.32 -4.21 16.70
N ASN A 11 -19.65 -4.20 16.82
CA ASN A 11 -20.54 -3.77 15.75
C ASN A 11 -20.36 -2.28 15.43
N ALA A 12 -20.30 -1.43 16.46
CA ALA A 12 -20.08 0.01 16.29
C ALA A 12 -18.71 0.32 15.64
N VAL A 13 -17.65 -0.38 16.04
CA VAL A 13 -16.32 -0.24 15.42
C VAL A 13 -16.36 -0.62 13.95
N ARG A 14 -17.03 -1.73 13.61
CA ARG A 14 -17.15 -2.18 12.22
C ARG A 14 -17.91 -1.18 11.36
N GLU A 15 -19.02 -0.65 11.88
CA GLU A 15 -19.83 0.35 11.18
C GLU A 15 -19.06 1.66 10.99
N THR A 16 -18.33 2.11 12.01
CA THR A 16 -17.45 3.28 11.93
C THR A 16 -16.36 3.12 10.87
N MET A 17 -15.73 1.94 10.82
CA MET A 17 -14.70 1.62 9.84
C MET A 17 -15.24 1.57 8.41
N ASP A 18 -16.47 1.09 8.21
CA ASP A 18 -17.12 1.08 6.88
C ASP A 18 -17.38 2.51 6.39
N VAL A 19 -17.94 3.36 7.26
CA VAL A 19 -18.17 4.79 6.96
C VAL A 19 -16.85 5.50 6.64
N LEU A 20 -15.80 5.27 7.42
CA LEU A 20 -14.47 5.84 7.14
C LEU A 20 -13.90 5.39 5.78
N LEU A 21 -14.10 4.12 5.41
CA LEU A 21 -13.68 3.59 4.12
C LEU A 21 -14.49 4.21 2.97
N GLU A 22 -15.77 4.45 3.15
CA GLU A 22 -16.61 5.14 2.18
C GLU A 22 -16.16 6.59 1.97
N ILE A 23 -15.88 7.33 3.06
CA ILE A 23 -15.29 8.68 2.98
C ILE A 23 -13.96 8.65 2.23
N SER A 24 -13.09 7.68 2.55
CA SER A 24 -11.79 7.49 1.88
C SER A 24 -11.93 7.26 0.37
N ARG A 25 -12.96 6.50 -0.05
CA ARG A 25 -13.29 6.27 -1.46
C ARG A 25 -13.81 7.53 -2.14
N LEU A 26 -14.69 8.29 -1.48
CA LEU A 26 -15.20 9.56 -2.01
C LEU A 26 -14.10 10.60 -2.19
N LEU A 27 -13.16 10.68 -1.24
CA LEU A 27 -11.98 11.55 -1.32
C LEU A 27 -10.86 10.97 -2.20
N ASN A 28 -11.07 9.79 -2.76
CA ASN A 28 -10.17 9.13 -3.68
C ASN A 28 -8.73 8.98 -3.14
N THR A 29 -8.59 8.79 -1.82
CA THR A 29 -7.27 8.67 -1.14
C THR A 29 -6.52 7.39 -1.53
N GLY A 30 -7.27 6.36 -1.95
CA GLY A 30 -6.74 5.07 -2.35
C GLY A 30 -6.24 4.21 -1.18
N LEU A 31 -6.66 4.52 0.05
CA LEU A 31 -6.36 3.69 1.21
C LEU A 31 -7.27 2.47 1.25
N ASP A 32 -6.66 1.29 1.34
CA ASP A 32 -7.35 0.02 1.60
C ASP A 32 -7.75 -0.10 3.08
N MET A 33 -8.64 -1.05 3.38
CA MET A 33 -9.20 -1.24 4.72
C MET A 33 -8.12 -1.54 5.77
N GLU A 34 -7.06 -2.24 5.41
CA GLU A 34 -5.96 -2.55 6.31
C GLU A 34 -5.14 -1.28 6.61
N SER A 35 -4.71 -0.56 5.58
CA SER A 35 -4.00 0.72 5.69
C SER A 35 -4.79 1.75 6.49
N LEU A 36 -6.10 1.87 6.25
CA LEU A 36 -6.96 2.81 6.98
C LEU A 36 -7.03 2.44 8.46
N SER A 37 -7.14 1.15 8.79
CA SER A 37 -7.15 0.68 10.17
C SER A 37 -5.85 1.01 10.91
N ILE A 38 -4.70 0.92 10.23
CA ILE A 38 -3.40 1.30 10.78
C ILE A 38 -3.37 2.81 11.03
N CYS A 39 -3.87 3.62 10.09
CA CYS A 39 -3.93 5.08 10.25
C CYS A 39 -4.77 5.49 11.46
N VAL A 40 -5.91 4.83 11.70
CA VAL A 40 -6.75 5.09 12.88
C VAL A 40 -5.98 4.80 14.17
N ARG A 41 -5.33 3.64 14.29
CA ARG A 41 -4.52 3.32 15.48
C ARG A 41 -3.37 4.31 15.69
N LEU A 42 -2.74 4.77 14.62
CA LEU A 42 -1.67 5.77 14.70
C LEU A 42 -2.21 7.13 15.18
N CYS A 43 -3.37 7.55 14.66
CA CYS A 43 -4.05 8.76 15.13
C CYS A 43 -4.49 8.64 16.61
N GLU A 44 -4.98 7.48 17.04
CA GLU A 44 -5.33 7.22 18.46
C GLU A 44 -4.12 7.33 19.40
N GLN A 45 -2.91 7.06 18.90
CA GLN A 45 -1.66 7.28 19.65
C GLN A 45 -1.20 8.74 19.70
N GLY A 46 -1.99 9.67 19.12
CA GLY A 46 -1.69 11.10 19.11
C GLY A 46 -0.74 11.54 18.00
N ILE A 47 -0.56 10.73 16.96
CA ILE A 47 0.21 11.11 15.78
C ILE A 47 -0.55 12.19 15.00
N ASN A 48 0.14 13.25 14.60
CA ASN A 48 -0.44 14.31 13.79
C ASN A 48 -0.92 13.75 12.43
N PRO A 49 -2.23 13.85 12.09
CA PRO A 49 -2.76 13.35 10.83
C PRO A 49 -2.13 14.03 9.60
N GLU A 50 -1.71 15.29 9.70
CA GLU A 50 -1.05 15.99 8.60
C GLU A 50 0.31 15.36 8.28
N ALA A 51 1.11 15.09 9.32
CA ALA A 51 2.41 14.43 9.17
C ALA A 51 2.25 13.00 8.64
N LEU A 52 1.27 12.25 9.15
CA LEU A 52 0.95 10.89 8.70
C LEU A 52 0.57 10.88 7.21
N SER A 53 -0.25 11.84 6.76
CA SER A 53 -0.64 11.95 5.35
C SER A 53 0.56 12.19 4.43
N SER A 54 1.55 12.96 4.87
CA SER A 54 2.76 13.25 4.11
C SER A 54 3.62 11.99 3.94
N VAL A 55 3.81 11.24 5.03
CA VAL A 55 4.53 9.96 5.02
C VAL A 55 3.85 8.95 4.11
N ILE A 56 2.53 8.80 4.19
CA ILE A 56 1.76 7.88 3.34
C ILE A 56 1.90 8.23 1.86
N LYS A 57 1.83 9.52 1.51
CA LYS A 57 2.00 9.98 0.12
C LYS A 57 3.39 9.65 -0.41
N GLU A 58 4.43 9.94 0.38
CA GLU A 58 5.81 9.64 0.00
C GLU A 58 6.05 8.13 -0.12
N LEU A 59 5.53 7.31 0.80
CA LEU A 59 5.64 5.85 0.72
C LEU A 59 4.93 5.28 -0.52
N ARG A 60 3.76 5.79 -0.89
CA ARG A 60 3.05 5.37 -2.11
C ARG A 60 3.83 5.76 -3.36
N LYS A 61 4.37 6.98 -3.41
CA LYS A 61 5.21 7.47 -4.52
C LYS A 61 6.51 6.67 -4.67
N ALA A 62 7.18 6.37 -3.57
CA ALA A 62 8.37 5.53 -3.55
C ALA A 62 8.05 4.10 -4.00
N SER A 63 6.94 3.51 -3.51
CA SER A 63 6.51 2.16 -3.89
C SER A 63 6.18 2.03 -5.37
N ASP A 64 5.51 3.03 -5.94
CA ASP A 64 5.22 3.09 -7.38
C ASP A 64 6.53 3.19 -8.19
N SER A 65 7.46 4.05 -7.76
CA SER A 65 8.79 4.17 -8.36
C SER A 65 9.62 2.89 -8.25
N LEU A 66 9.48 2.12 -7.17
CA LEU A 66 10.14 0.83 -6.99
C LEU A 66 9.53 -0.27 -7.86
N LYS A 67 8.20 -0.25 -8.09
CA LYS A 67 7.52 -1.20 -9.00
C LYS A 67 8.02 -1.10 -10.45
N VAL A 68 8.53 0.07 -10.85
CA VAL A 68 9.15 0.30 -12.17
C VAL A 68 10.57 -0.26 -12.26
N ARG A 69 11.16 -0.74 -11.17
CA ARG A 69 12.36 -1.58 -11.23
C ARG A 69 11.90 -3.04 -11.28
N PRO A 70 11.74 -3.67 -12.47
CA PRO A 70 11.94 -5.11 -12.51
C PRO A 70 13.30 -5.37 -11.86
N CYS A 71 13.37 -6.43 -11.06
CA CYS A 71 14.59 -6.96 -10.47
C CYS A 71 15.79 -6.62 -11.36
N SER A 72 16.71 -5.82 -10.81
CA SER A 72 18.04 -5.60 -11.40
C SER A 72 18.85 -6.88 -11.18
N GLY A 73 18.36 -7.94 -11.83
CA GLY A 73 18.72 -9.35 -11.69
C GLY A 73 18.27 -10.20 -12.88
N ASP A 74 17.25 -9.78 -13.66
CA ASP A 74 16.76 -10.59 -14.79
C ASP A 74 16.66 -9.86 -16.15
N ARG A 75 17.18 -8.63 -16.29
CA ARG A 75 17.19 -7.91 -17.59
C ARG A 75 18.53 -7.97 -18.33
N ASP A 76 19.66 -8.10 -17.63
CA ASP A 76 20.98 -8.11 -18.27
C ASP A 76 21.34 -9.49 -18.88
N ARG A 77 20.72 -10.57 -18.41
CA ARG A 77 20.97 -11.93 -18.94
C ARG A 77 20.35 -12.22 -20.31
N TYR A 78 19.36 -11.43 -20.75
CA TYR A 78 18.73 -11.63 -22.06
C TYR A 78 19.37 -10.82 -23.19
N LEU A 79 20.09 -9.73 -22.87
CA LEU A 79 20.83 -8.95 -23.86
C LEU A 79 22.20 -9.56 -24.18
N GLN A 80 22.84 -10.22 -23.19
CA GLN A 80 24.11 -10.90 -23.42
C GLN A 80 23.98 -12.15 -24.32
N ASN A 81 22.82 -12.84 -24.32
CA ASN A 81 22.56 -14.03 -25.15
C ASN A 81 22.22 -13.70 -26.61
N ARG A 82 21.72 -12.48 -26.88
CA ARG A 82 21.36 -12.06 -28.25
C ARG A 82 22.60 -11.67 -29.05
N VAL A 83 23.50 -10.91 -28.44
CA VAL A 83 24.78 -10.50 -29.05
C VAL A 83 25.73 -11.69 -29.27
N TYR A 84 25.70 -12.70 -28.39
CA TYR A 84 26.50 -13.93 -28.58
C TYR A 84 25.98 -14.84 -29.71
N ARG A 85 24.67 -14.83 -30.01
CA ARG A 85 24.12 -15.57 -31.15
C ARG A 85 24.45 -14.92 -32.49
N ASP A 86 24.32 -13.59 -32.57
CA ASP A 86 24.57 -12.85 -33.82
C ASP A 86 26.05 -12.93 -34.27
N THR A 87 26.98 -13.21 -33.34
CA THR A 87 28.41 -13.35 -33.66
C THR A 87 28.80 -14.74 -34.18
N ILE A 88 28.00 -15.79 -33.93
CA ILE A 88 28.34 -17.17 -34.34
C ILE A 88 27.76 -17.54 -35.71
N GLU A 89 26.74 -16.82 -36.21
CA GLU A 89 26.15 -17.07 -37.55
C GLU A 89 26.72 -16.20 -38.68
N GLN A 90 27.78 -15.40 -38.43
CA GLN A 90 28.52 -14.66 -39.46
C GLN A 90 29.92 -15.25 -39.76
N GLY A 91 30.20 -16.46 -39.28
CA GLY A 91 31.41 -17.23 -39.62
C GLY A 91 31.13 -18.32 -40.63
#